data_AF-A0A7X8UVH0-F1
#
_entry.id   AF-A0A7X8UVH0-F1
#
_cell.length_a   1.000
_cell.length_b   1.000
_cell.length_c   1.000
_cell.angle_alpha   90.00
_cell.angle_beta   90.00
_cell.angle_gamma   90.00
#
_symmetry.space_group_name_H-M   'P 1'
#
loop_
_entity.id
_entity.type
_entity.pdbx_description
1 polymer ?
#
loop_
_entity_poly.entity_id
_entity_poly.type
_entity_poly.pdbx_seq_one_letter_code
_entity_poly.pdbx_strand_id
1 'polypeptide(L)'
;MAIRVGINGFGRIGRLVLRAAMEDKDLEFVAVNDVVPAENLAYLLKYDSTHGRAKVDIHAEGENIVIAGKKIQCLSVMDPAQLPWKDLKVDYVIESTGKFTDKAGAGKHLQAGAKRVIISAPAKDKDIPTFVIGVNEDKFNPATDTIMSNASCTTNCLAPVVKVVLDNFGVAEGLMTTIHAMTATQPTVDGPSKKDLRGGRGASQNAIPASTGAAKAVALCIPEVKGKLTGMAF
;
A
#
# COMPACT_ATOMS: atom_id res chain seq x y z
N MET A 1 20.46 -1.69 -14.77
CA MET A 1 19.32 -2.59 -15.06
C MET A 1 18.12 -2.05 -14.30
N ALA A 2 16.93 -2.12 -14.88
CA ALA A 2 15.69 -1.73 -14.20
C ALA A 2 15.45 -2.63 -12.97
N ILE A 3 14.86 -2.06 -11.93
CA ILE A 3 14.44 -2.77 -10.72
C ILE A 3 13.20 -3.59 -11.07
N ARG A 4 13.24 -4.90 -10.82
CA ARG A 4 12.13 -5.81 -11.12
C ARG A 4 11.13 -5.84 -9.97
N VAL A 5 9.88 -5.52 -10.25
CA VAL A 5 8.82 -5.33 -9.26
C VAL A 5 7.73 -6.38 -9.43
N GLY A 6 7.39 -7.05 -8.32
CA GLY A 6 6.19 -7.87 -8.17
C GLY A 6 5.14 -7.14 -7.34
N ILE A 7 3.86 -7.32 -7.65
CA ILE A 7 2.76 -6.77 -6.85
C ILE A 7 1.94 -7.92 -6.27
N ASN A 8 1.79 -7.98 -4.94
CA ASN A 8 0.87 -8.90 -4.28
C ASN A 8 -0.40 -8.16 -3.85
N GLY A 9 -1.55 -8.57 -4.38
CA GLY A 9 -2.82 -7.88 -4.20
C GLY A 9 -3.01 -6.76 -5.22
N PHE A 10 -3.77 -7.03 -6.27
CA PHE A 10 -4.05 -6.12 -7.38
C PHE A 10 -5.37 -5.36 -7.20
N GLY A 11 -5.61 -4.94 -5.96
CA GLY A 11 -6.71 -4.05 -5.55
C GLY A 11 -6.47 -2.59 -5.96
N ARG A 12 -7.12 -1.66 -5.26
CA ARG A 12 -6.99 -0.21 -5.52
C ARG A 12 -5.54 0.26 -5.56
N ILE A 13 -4.76 -0.05 -4.52
CA ILE A 13 -3.38 0.43 -4.40
C ILE A 13 -2.47 -0.24 -5.42
N GLY A 14 -2.48 -1.58 -5.54
CA GLY A 14 -1.63 -2.30 -6.50
C GLY A 14 -1.82 -1.82 -7.94
N ARG A 15 -3.07 -1.61 -8.38
CA ARG A 15 -3.34 -1.06 -9.73
C ARG A 15 -2.84 0.36 -9.91
N LEU A 16 -2.98 1.22 -8.89
CA LEU A 16 -2.53 2.61 -8.98
C LEU A 16 -1.01 2.73 -8.91
N VAL A 17 -0.32 1.87 -8.17
CA VAL A 17 1.15 1.78 -8.21
C VAL A 17 1.61 1.44 -9.62
N LEU A 18 1.02 0.42 -10.25
CA LEU A 18 1.35 0.09 -11.63
C LEU A 18 1.04 1.24 -12.60
N ARG A 19 -0.14 1.85 -12.48
CA ARG A 19 -0.51 3.00 -13.35
C ARG A 19 0.42 4.20 -13.19
N ALA A 20 0.90 4.47 -11.98
CA ALA A 20 1.79 5.60 -11.71
C ALA A 20 3.20 5.39 -12.29
N ALA A 21 3.63 4.13 -12.45
CA ALA A 21 5.01 3.77 -12.77
C ALA A 21 5.17 2.96 -14.07
N MET A 22 4.11 2.67 -14.81
CA MET A 22 4.19 1.85 -16.04
C MET A 22 5.02 2.46 -17.18
N GLU A 23 5.24 3.78 -17.16
CA GLU A 23 6.11 4.50 -18.09
C GLU A 23 7.51 4.75 -17.54
N ASP A 24 7.76 4.40 -16.28
CA ASP A 24 9.08 4.53 -15.64
C ASP A 24 10.05 3.50 -16.24
N LYS A 25 11.23 3.98 -16.65
CA LYS A 25 12.26 3.14 -17.30
C LYS A 25 13.17 2.46 -16.28
N ASP A 26 13.18 2.95 -15.04
CA ASP A 26 13.97 2.39 -13.95
C ASP A 26 13.23 1.23 -13.26
N LEU A 27 11.94 1.04 -13.56
CA LEU A 27 11.09 0.00 -13.00
C LEU A 27 10.59 -0.96 -14.09
N GLU A 28 10.64 -2.26 -13.81
CA GLU A 28 10.07 -3.30 -14.65
C GLU A 28 9.08 -4.12 -13.82
N PHE A 29 7.78 -3.98 -14.10
CA PHE A 29 6.77 -4.80 -13.46
C PHE A 29 6.69 -6.16 -14.17
N VAL A 30 6.97 -7.23 -13.43
CA VAL A 30 7.17 -8.57 -14.02
C VAL A 30 6.01 -9.51 -13.70
N ALA A 31 5.36 -9.30 -12.55
CA ALA A 31 4.20 -10.11 -12.15
C ALA A 31 3.26 -9.36 -11.20
N VAL A 32 1.99 -9.74 -11.27
CA VAL A 32 0.95 -9.37 -10.31
C VAL A 32 0.30 -10.65 -9.78
N ASN A 33 0.04 -10.70 -8.47
CA ASN A 33 -0.66 -11.81 -7.84
C ASN A 33 -2.00 -11.35 -7.27
N ASP A 34 -3.09 -11.97 -7.70
CA ASP A 34 -4.42 -11.82 -7.11
C ASP A 34 -5.27 -13.07 -7.39
N VAL A 35 -6.34 -13.28 -6.63
CA VAL A 35 -7.16 -14.49 -6.68
C VAL A 35 -8.29 -14.39 -7.69
N VAL A 36 -8.04 -13.75 -8.83
CA VAL A 36 -9.00 -13.54 -9.92
C VAL A 36 -8.32 -13.63 -11.29
N PRO A 37 -9.05 -13.98 -12.36
CA PRO A 37 -8.48 -14.11 -13.70
C PRO A 37 -7.85 -12.83 -14.25
N ALA A 38 -6.84 -12.99 -15.11
CA ALA A 38 -6.12 -11.88 -15.77
C ALA A 38 -7.05 -10.92 -16.53
N GLU A 39 -8.13 -11.42 -17.13
CA GLU A 39 -9.15 -10.61 -17.80
C GLU A 39 -9.78 -9.57 -16.86
N ASN A 40 -10.14 -9.98 -15.64
CA ASN A 40 -10.72 -9.08 -14.65
C ASN A 40 -9.69 -8.03 -14.18
N LEU A 41 -8.44 -8.46 -13.97
CA LEU A 41 -7.36 -7.56 -13.58
C LEU A 41 -7.05 -6.53 -14.67
N ALA A 42 -6.99 -6.95 -15.93
CA ALA A 42 -6.79 -6.06 -17.08
C ALA A 42 -7.96 -5.07 -17.22
N TYR A 43 -9.20 -5.53 -17.07
CA TYR A 43 -10.39 -4.68 -17.12
C TYR A 43 -10.34 -3.59 -16.04
N LEU A 44 -10.10 -3.98 -14.77
CA LEU A 44 -10.03 -3.05 -13.64
C LEU A 44 -8.79 -2.14 -13.70
N LEU A 45 -7.73 -2.56 -14.38
CA LEU A 45 -6.57 -1.72 -14.65
C LEU A 45 -6.85 -0.73 -15.79
N LYS A 46 -7.67 -1.07 -16.77
CA LYS A 46 -8.04 -0.20 -17.89
C LYS A 46 -9.08 0.84 -17.50
N TYR A 47 -10.07 0.46 -16.69
CA TYR A 47 -11.20 1.31 -16.31
C TYR A 47 -11.21 1.56 -14.80
N ASP A 48 -10.99 2.81 -14.38
CA ASP A 48 -11.03 3.22 -12.98
C ASP A 48 -12.07 4.33 -12.79
N SER A 49 -13.07 4.10 -11.92
CA SER A 49 -14.17 5.05 -11.72
C SER A 49 -13.72 6.40 -11.15
N THR A 50 -12.58 6.44 -10.43
CA THR A 50 -12.08 7.67 -9.80
C THR A 50 -10.96 8.30 -10.62
N HIS A 51 -10.05 7.49 -11.16
CA HIS A 51 -8.86 7.98 -11.88
C HIS A 51 -8.99 7.91 -13.41
N GLY A 52 -10.17 7.57 -13.90
CA GLY A 52 -10.46 7.51 -15.33
C GLY A 52 -9.86 6.30 -16.05
N ARG A 53 -10.01 6.32 -17.37
CA ARG A 53 -9.51 5.28 -18.26
C ARG A 53 -7.99 5.41 -18.45
N ALA A 54 -7.28 4.28 -18.44
CA ALA A 54 -5.87 4.25 -18.82
C ALA A 54 -5.70 4.74 -20.27
N LYS A 55 -4.65 5.53 -20.53
CA LYS A 55 -4.37 6.10 -21.86
C LYS A 55 -3.51 5.19 -22.75
N VAL A 56 -3.08 4.06 -22.22
CA VAL A 56 -2.30 3.04 -22.93
C VAL A 56 -3.18 1.84 -23.25
N ASP A 57 -2.81 1.07 -24.27
CA ASP A 57 -3.51 -0.17 -24.54
C ASP A 57 -3.27 -1.19 -23.42
N ILE A 58 -4.36 -1.76 -22.93
CA ILE A 58 -4.40 -2.77 -21.87
C ILE A 58 -5.41 -3.83 -22.27
N HIS A 59 -4.97 -5.08 -22.28
CA HIS A 59 -5.80 -6.26 -22.52
C HIS A 59 -5.18 -7.48 -21.82
N ALA A 60 -5.96 -8.55 -21.66
CA ALA A 60 -5.46 -9.82 -21.17
C ALA A 60 -5.05 -10.72 -22.34
N GLU A 61 -4.01 -11.52 -22.14
CA GLU A 61 -3.54 -12.54 -23.09
C GLU A 61 -3.15 -13.81 -22.30
N GLY A 62 -4.08 -14.76 -22.22
CA GLY A 62 -3.93 -15.95 -21.38
C GLY A 62 -3.80 -15.57 -19.90
N GLU A 63 -2.72 -16.01 -19.26
CA GLU A 63 -2.39 -15.70 -17.87
C GLU A 63 -1.56 -14.41 -17.73
N ASN A 64 -1.66 -13.48 -18.67
CA ASN A 64 -0.90 -12.23 -18.66
C ASN A 64 -1.80 -11.01 -18.84
N ILE A 65 -1.37 -9.88 -18.29
CA ILE A 65 -1.82 -8.55 -18.71
C ILE A 65 -0.79 -8.01 -19.70
N VAL A 66 -1.26 -7.51 -20.83
CA VAL A 66 -0.43 -6.80 -21.81
C VAL A 66 -0.68 -5.31 -21.65
N ILE A 67 0.39 -4.53 -21.45
CA ILE A 67 0.36 -3.07 -21.33
C ILE A 67 1.30 -2.48 -22.37
N ALA A 68 0.77 -1.76 -23.35
CA ALA A 68 1.55 -1.20 -24.46
C ALA A 68 2.51 -2.24 -25.10
N GLY A 69 2.05 -3.48 -25.28
CA GLY A 69 2.83 -4.58 -25.84
C GLY A 69 3.75 -5.31 -24.86
N LYS A 70 3.92 -4.83 -23.62
CA LYS A 70 4.71 -5.50 -22.58
C LYS A 70 3.84 -6.48 -21.78
N LYS A 71 4.31 -7.71 -21.61
CA LYS A 71 3.61 -8.75 -20.85
C LYS A 71 4.00 -8.70 -19.38
N ILE A 72 2.99 -8.77 -18.52
CA ILE A 72 3.12 -8.92 -17.06
C ILE A 72 2.38 -10.20 -16.68
N GLN A 73 3.06 -11.11 -15.99
CA GLN A 73 2.46 -12.38 -15.60
C GLN A 73 1.42 -12.18 -14.49
N CYS A 74 0.24 -12.79 -14.64
CA CYS A 74 -0.75 -12.89 -13.58
C CYS A 74 -0.61 -14.22 -12.86
N LEU A 75 -0.50 -14.14 -11.54
CA LEU A 75 -0.43 -15.28 -10.64
C LEU A 75 -1.69 -15.30 -9.78
N SER A 76 -2.10 -16.48 -9.34
CA SER A 76 -3.22 -16.68 -8.42
C SER A 76 -2.83 -17.63 -7.29
N VAL A 77 -1.86 -17.20 -6.49
CA VAL A 77 -1.27 -17.97 -5.38
C VAL A 77 -1.70 -17.36 -4.05
N MET A 78 -2.31 -18.18 -3.19
CA MET A 78 -2.82 -17.74 -1.88
C MET A 78 -1.71 -17.55 -0.83
N ASP A 79 -0.71 -18.43 -0.84
CA ASP A 79 0.40 -18.36 0.11
C ASP A 79 1.61 -17.65 -0.53
N PRO A 80 2.00 -16.46 -0.03
CA PRO A 80 3.10 -15.71 -0.59
C PRO A 80 4.44 -16.45 -0.70
N ALA A 81 4.66 -17.47 0.14
CA ALA A 81 5.88 -18.28 0.13
C ALA A 81 6.02 -19.18 -1.11
N GLN A 82 4.91 -19.43 -1.82
CA GLN A 82 4.87 -20.27 -3.02
C GLN A 82 4.97 -19.45 -4.32
N LEU A 83 5.08 -18.13 -4.23
CA LEU A 83 5.21 -17.28 -5.40
C LEU A 83 6.59 -17.49 -6.07
N PRO A 84 6.67 -17.50 -7.42
CA PRO A 84 7.91 -17.75 -8.15
C PRO A 84 8.81 -16.50 -8.22
N TRP A 85 8.96 -15.75 -7.13
CA TRP A 85 9.73 -14.49 -7.10
C TRP A 85 11.19 -14.68 -7.46
N LYS A 86 11.80 -15.79 -7.02
CA LYS A 86 13.16 -16.17 -7.40
C LYS A 86 13.31 -16.34 -8.92
N ASP A 87 12.41 -17.10 -9.54
CA ASP A 87 12.47 -17.43 -10.97
C ASP A 87 12.21 -16.20 -11.83
N LEU A 88 11.30 -15.34 -11.38
CA LEU A 88 11.00 -14.05 -11.99
C LEU A 88 12.04 -12.96 -11.68
N LYS A 89 13.03 -13.26 -10.83
CA LYS A 89 14.10 -12.35 -10.38
C LYS A 89 13.55 -11.05 -9.80
N VAL A 90 12.52 -11.14 -8.96
CA VAL A 90 11.89 -9.96 -8.34
C VAL A 90 12.85 -9.33 -7.33
N ASP A 91 13.12 -8.03 -7.49
CA ASP A 91 13.91 -7.27 -6.54
C ASP A 91 13.03 -6.76 -5.40
N TYR A 92 11.88 -6.15 -5.73
CA TYR A 92 10.95 -5.58 -4.75
C TYR A 92 9.54 -6.14 -4.93
N VAL A 93 8.91 -6.47 -3.82
CA VAL A 93 7.47 -6.79 -3.78
C VAL A 93 6.72 -5.64 -3.14
N ILE A 94 5.66 -5.18 -3.81
CA ILE A 94 4.65 -4.32 -3.22
C ILE A 94 3.58 -5.22 -2.60
N GLU A 95 3.54 -5.28 -1.28
CA GLU A 95 2.52 -6.02 -0.53
C GLU A 95 1.32 -5.10 -0.28
N SER A 96 0.31 -5.24 -1.13
CA SER A 96 -0.91 -4.42 -1.15
C SER A 96 -2.21 -5.23 -1.00
N THR A 97 -2.14 -6.45 -0.46
CA THR A 97 -3.33 -7.24 -0.11
C THR A 97 -4.02 -6.73 1.16
N GLY A 98 -3.27 -6.05 2.04
CA GLY A 98 -3.71 -5.69 3.38
C GLY A 98 -3.74 -6.86 4.38
N LYS A 99 -3.35 -8.07 3.96
CA LYS A 99 -3.36 -9.29 4.79
C LYS A 99 -2.01 -9.53 5.47
N PHE A 100 -0.92 -9.35 4.73
CA PHE A 100 0.44 -9.69 5.16
C PHE A 100 1.19 -8.44 5.67
N THR A 101 0.64 -7.80 6.69
CA THR A 101 1.15 -6.55 7.27
C THR A 101 2.04 -6.74 8.51
N ASP A 102 2.39 -7.99 8.82
CA ASP A 102 3.37 -8.35 9.86
C ASP A 102 4.64 -8.93 9.23
N LYS A 103 5.70 -9.02 10.03
CA LYS A 103 7.03 -9.50 9.64
C LYS A 103 6.99 -10.94 9.13
N ALA A 104 6.19 -11.79 9.79
CA ALA A 104 6.03 -13.18 9.41
C ALA A 104 5.33 -13.30 8.04
N GLY A 105 4.24 -12.57 7.83
CA GLY A 105 3.48 -12.58 6.58
C GLY A 105 4.28 -11.99 5.41
N ALA A 106 4.82 -10.78 5.58
CA ALA A 106 5.62 -10.12 4.54
C ALA A 106 6.92 -10.87 4.24
N GLY A 107 7.54 -11.47 5.26
CA GLY A 107 8.76 -12.27 5.13
C GLY A 107 8.63 -13.50 4.25
N LYS A 108 7.40 -13.98 4.01
CA LYS A 108 7.14 -15.06 3.04
C LYS A 108 7.55 -14.68 1.61
N HIS A 109 7.46 -13.41 1.23
CA HIS A 109 7.95 -12.97 -0.08
C HIS A 109 9.48 -13.05 -0.19
N LEU A 110 10.21 -12.84 0.91
CA LEU A 110 11.65 -13.03 0.95
C LEU A 110 12.00 -14.52 0.81
N GLN A 111 11.24 -15.39 1.48
CA GLN A 111 11.38 -16.86 1.33
C GLN A 111 11.13 -17.31 -0.11
N ALA A 112 10.15 -16.71 -0.79
CA ALA A 112 9.87 -16.93 -2.22
C ALA A 112 10.97 -16.40 -3.17
N GLY A 113 11.93 -15.62 -2.65
CA GLY A 113 13.12 -15.17 -3.38
C GLY A 113 13.12 -13.71 -3.82
N ALA A 114 12.14 -12.90 -3.37
CA ALA A 114 12.24 -11.45 -3.54
C ALA A 114 13.35 -10.87 -2.63
N LYS A 115 14.01 -9.78 -3.04
CA LYS A 115 15.07 -9.17 -2.21
C LYS A 115 14.51 -8.27 -1.12
N ARG A 116 13.43 -7.54 -1.39
CA ARG A 116 12.79 -6.61 -0.44
C ARG A 116 11.27 -6.58 -0.58
N VAL A 117 10.60 -6.14 0.49
CA VAL A 117 9.14 -6.03 0.56
C VAL A 117 8.74 -4.66 1.08
N ILE A 118 7.86 -3.97 0.36
CA ILE A 118 7.23 -2.71 0.76
C ILE A 118 5.77 -2.99 1.07
N ILE A 119 5.39 -2.86 2.33
CA ILE A 119 4.00 -3.01 2.80
C ILE A 119 3.27 -1.68 2.55
N SER A 120 2.16 -1.73 1.82
CA SER A 120 1.35 -0.54 1.49
C SER A 120 0.36 -0.13 2.60
N ALA A 121 0.69 -0.44 3.85
CA ALA A 121 -0.12 -0.21 5.05
C ALA A 121 0.79 -0.13 6.29
N PRO A 122 0.32 0.40 7.42
CA PRO A 122 1.05 0.35 8.68
C PRO A 122 1.40 -1.10 9.04
N ALA A 123 2.67 -1.34 9.34
CA ALA A 123 3.11 -2.64 9.84
C ALA A 123 2.55 -2.90 11.25
N LYS A 124 2.25 -4.17 11.56
CA LYS A 124 1.82 -4.57 12.90
C LYS A 124 3.00 -4.63 13.87
N ASP A 125 4.15 -5.07 13.40
CA ASP A 125 5.37 -5.18 14.20
C ASP A 125 6.13 -3.86 14.24
N LYS A 126 6.59 -3.47 15.43
CA LYS A 126 7.25 -2.18 15.68
C LYS A 126 8.68 -2.11 15.14
N ASP A 127 9.30 -3.25 14.86
CA ASP A 127 10.67 -3.36 14.33
C ASP A 127 10.73 -3.25 12.81
N ILE A 128 9.59 -3.27 12.11
CA ILE A 128 9.54 -2.96 10.69
C ILE A 128 9.68 -1.44 10.53
N PRO A 129 10.75 -0.94 9.87
CA PRO A 129 10.92 0.48 9.68
C PRO A 129 9.80 1.05 8.80
N THR A 130 9.32 2.23 9.18
CA THR A 130 8.25 2.95 8.48
C THR A 130 8.84 4.21 7.86
N PHE A 131 8.61 4.38 6.57
CA PHE A 131 9.12 5.52 5.81
C PHE A 131 7.99 6.33 5.19
N VAL A 132 8.13 7.65 5.23
CA VAL A 132 7.36 8.62 4.47
C VAL A 132 8.34 9.45 3.66
N ILE A 133 8.15 9.45 2.34
CA ILE A 133 9.00 10.20 1.41
C ILE A 133 8.83 11.71 1.67
N GLY A 134 9.94 12.45 1.68
CA GLY A 134 10.04 13.85 2.08
C GLY A 134 10.13 14.08 3.59
N VAL A 135 10.27 13.03 4.42
CA VAL A 135 10.25 13.14 5.89
C VAL A 135 11.40 12.38 6.54
N ASN A 136 11.58 11.10 6.20
CA ASN A 136 12.58 10.24 6.86
C ASN A 136 13.18 9.17 5.94
N GLU A 137 13.05 9.30 4.63
CA GLU A 137 13.60 8.37 3.63
C GLU A 137 15.14 8.30 3.65
N ASP A 138 15.79 9.35 4.15
CA ASP A 138 17.24 9.41 4.38
C ASP A 138 17.73 8.37 5.38
N LYS A 139 16.83 7.86 6.23
CA LYS A 139 17.12 6.80 7.21
C LYS A 139 17.06 5.39 6.62
N PHE A 140 16.64 5.23 5.36
CA PHE A 140 16.57 3.92 4.73
C PHE A 140 17.97 3.30 4.60
N ASN A 141 18.13 2.10 5.15
CA ASN A 141 19.36 1.34 5.05
C ASN A 141 19.15 0.10 4.18
N PRO A 142 19.62 0.08 2.92
CA PRO A 142 19.42 -1.06 2.04
C PRO A 142 20.11 -2.34 2.52
N ALA A 143 21.09 -2.25 3.42
CA ALA A 143 21.77 -3.43 3.96
C ALA A 143 20.91 -4.20 4.98
N THR A 144 20.00 -3.52 5.69
CA THR A 144 19.21 -4.11 6.78
C THR A 144 17.72 -4.11 6.50
N ASP A 145 17.22 -3.12 5.78
CA ASP A 145 15.80 -2.86 5.61
C ASP A 145 15.26 -3.68 4.44
N THR A 146 14.98 -4.95 4.75
CA THR A 146 14.45 -5.93 3.79
C THR A 146 12.93 -5.96 3.75
N ILE A 147 12.27 -5.56 4.84
CA ILE A 147 10.83 -5.37 4.93
C ILE A 147 10.60 -3.98 5.50
N MET A 148 9.76 -3.19 4.85
CA MET A 148 9.47 -1.82 5.26
C MET A 148 8.00 -1.48 5.04
N SER A 149 7.49 -0.53 5.81
CA SER A 149 6.13 -0.01 5.68
C SER A 149 6.16 1.37 5.03
N ASN A 150 5.30 1.59 4.03
CA ASN A 150 5.02 2.92 3.48
C ASN A 150 3.88 3.63 4.25
N ALA A 151 3.76 3.32 5.55
CA ALA A 151 2.76 3.85 6.47
C ALA A 151 1.32 3.73 5.94
N SER A 152 0.46 4.71 6.26
CA SER A 152 -0.90 4.85 5.73
C SER A 152 -1.03 6.10 4.88
N CYS A 153 -2.10 6.21 4.10
CA CYS A 153 -2.46 7.43 3.35
C CYS A 153 -2.51 8.67 4.27
N THR A 154 -3.16 8.56 5.43
CA THR A 154 -3.24 9.68 6.39
C THR A 154 -1.89 9.99 7.02
N THR A 155 -1.03 8.99 7.29
CA THR A 155 0.33 9.25 7.78
C THR A 155 1.16 10.01 6.75
N ASN A 156 1.11 9.62 5.48
CA ASN A 156 1.79 10.31 4.39
C ASN A 156 1.30 11.75 4.21
N CYS A 157 0.01 12.02 4.45
CA CYS A 157 -0.54 13.37 4.44
C CYS A 157 -0.08 14.21 5.65
N LEU A 158 -0.13 13.62 6.86
CA LEU A 158 0.12 14.35 8.10
C LEU A 158 1.61 14.58 8.40
N ALA A 159 2.47 13.61 8.11
CA ALA A 159 3.87 13.66 8.55
C ALA A 159 4.66 14.86 7.98
N PRO A 160 4.54 15.25 6.69
CA PRO A 160 5.22 16.44 6.18
C PRO A 160 4.78 17.73 6.87
N VAL A 161 3.48 17.89 7.12
CA VAL A 161 2.94 19.06 7.84
C VAL A 161 3.50 19.12 9.26
N VAL A 162 3.50 17.98 9.96
CA VAL A 162 4.08 17.89 11.31
C VAL A 162 5.58 18.18 11.30
N LYS A 163 6.32 17.71 10.29
CA LYS A 163 7.76 17.95 10.16
C LYS A 163 8.06 19.44 10.04
N VAL A 164 7.35 20.15 9.16
CA VAL A 164 7.50 21.61 8.99
C VAL A 164 7.21 22.35 10.30
N VAL A 165 6.12 22.01 11.00
CA VAL A 165 5.77 22.68 12.26
C VAL A 165 6.83 22.38 13.34
N LEU A 166 7.24 21.12 13.47
CA LEU A 166 8.25 20.71 14.44
C LEU A 166 9.57 21.44 14.23
N ASP A 167 10.07 21.48 13.00
CA ASP A 167 11.39 22.04 12.68
C ASP A 167 11.48 23.55 12.92
N ASN A 168 10.37 24.26 12.71
CA ASN A 168 10.35 25.72 12.76
C ASN A 168 9.81 26.29 14.08
N PHE A 169 8.89 25.58 14.72
CA PHE A 169 8.12 26.11 15.86
C PHE A 169 8.08 25.17 17.07
N GLY A 170 8.46 23.90 16.88
CA GLY A 170 8.21 22.84 17.84
C GLY A 170 6.75 22.41 17.87
N VAL A 171 6.50 21.27 18.54
CA VAL A 171 5.15 20.74 18.78
C VAL A 171 5.02 20.43 20.26
N ALA A 172 4.04 21.02 20.93
CA ALA A 172 3.67 20.68 22.31
C ALA A 172 2.70 19.50 22.32
N GLU A 173 1.54 19.68 21.67
CA GLU A 173 0.49 18.68 21.48
C GLU A 173 -0.31 18.98 20.22
N GLY A 174 -1.07 18.01 19.71
CA GLY A 174 -1.90 18.18 18.53
C GLY A 174 -3.02 17.15 18.42
N LEU A 175 -4.20 17.64 18.03
CA LEU A 175 -5.35 16.82 17.70
C LEU A 175 -5.60 16.90 16.19
N MET A 176 -5.54 15.76 15.52
CA MET A 176 -5.82 15.65 14.09
C MET A 176 -7.22 15.07 13.86
N THR A 177 -7.89 15.59 12.84
CA THR A 177 -9.09 14.97 12.29
C THR A 177 -8.92 14.85 10.78
N THR A 178 -9.07 13.63 10.26
CA THR A 178 -9.09 13.40 8.81
C THR A 178 -10.55 13.22 8.38
N ILE A 179 -10.99 14.03 7.43
CA ILE A 179 -12.22 13.76 6.67
C ILE A 179 -11.80 12.85 5.53
N HIS A 180 -12.17 11.58 5.60
CA HIS A 180 -11.59 10.53 4.77
C HIS A 180 -12.62 9.94 3.82
N ALA A 181 -12.23 9.70 2.57
CA ALA A 181 -13.09 9.01 1.61
C ALA A 181 -13.41 7.58 2.08
N MET A 182 -14.59 7.08 1.72
CA MET A 182 -14.94 5.67 1.94
C MET A 182 -13.93 4.73 1.27
N THR A 183 -13.68 3.58 1.90
CA THR A 183 -12.72 2.58 1.40
C THR A 183 -13.35 1.19 1.29
N ALA A 184 -12.64 0.25 0.66
CA ALA A 184 -13.13 -1.12 0.45
C ALA A 184 -13.38 -1.92 1.74
N THR A 185 -12.94 -1.42 2.91
CA THR A 185 -13.21 -2.06 4.21
C THR A 185 -14.57 -1.67 4.79
N GLN A 186 -15.27 -0.69 4.20
CA GLN A 186 -16.60 -0.27 4.62
C GLN A 186 -17.65 -0.86 3.66
N PRO A 187 -18.82 -1.27 4.17
CA PRO A 187 -19.79 -1.95 3.34
C PRO A 187 -20.61 -0.95 2.50
N THR A 188 -21.04 -1.37 1.32
CA THR A 188 -21.91 -0.56 0.45
C THR A 188 -23.32 -0.40 1.05
N VAL A 189 -23.76 -1.36 1.86
CA VAL A 189 -25.05 -1.40 2.55
C VAL A 189 -24.84 -1.82 4.00
N ASP A 190 -25.80 -1.56 4.89
CA ASP A 190 -25.66 -1.91 6.30
C ASP A 190 -25.39 -3.41 6.50
N GLY A 191 -24.40 -3.76 7.32
CA GLY A 191 -23.94 -5.12 7.53
C GLY A 191 -23.09 -5.29 8.80
N PRO A 192 -22.77 -6.53 9.19
CA PRO A 192 -21.98 -6.79 10.38
C PRO A 192 -20.54 -6.29 10.22
N SER A 193 -20.05 -5.59 11.24
CA SER A 193 -18.67 -5.11 11.31
C SER A 193 -17.90 -5.85 12.39
N LYS A 194 -16.67 -6.26 12.07
CA LYS A 194 -15.77 -6.96 12.99
C LYS A 194 -15.05 -6.02 13.96
N LYS A 195 -15.08 -4.70 13.71
CA LYS A 195 -14.27 -3.71 14.44
C LYS A 195 -15.12 -2.92 15.44
N ASP A 196 -16.22 -2.35 14.97
CA ASP A 196 -17.12 -1.51 15.76
C ASP A 196 -18.50 -1.38 15.09
N LEU A 197 -19.52 -0.94 15.85
CA LEU A 197 -20.90 -0.82 15.37
C LEU A 197 -21.07 0.20 14.23
N ARG A 198 -20.24 1.24 14.18
CA ARG A 198 -20.34 2.30 13.16
C ARG A 198 -19.79 1.84 11.81
N GLY A 199 -18.74 1.02 11.82
CA GLY A 199 -18.16 0.42 10.61
C GLY A 199 -19.09 -0.51 9.86
N GLY A 200 -20.22 -0.90 10.45
CA GLY A 200 -21.25 -1.70 9.80
C GLY A 200 -22.24 -0.89 8.95
N ARG A 201 -22.17 0.45 8.98
CA ARG A 201 -23.12 1.30 8.24
C ARG A 201 -22.70 1.47 6.77
N GLY A 202 -23.68 1.64 5.89
CA GLY A 202 -23.48 1.91 4.47
C GLY A 202 -22.62 3.14 4.24
N ALA A 203 -21.49 2.96 3.54
CA ALA A 203 -20.41 3.94 3.48
C ALA A 203 -20.78 5.21 2.71
N SER A 204 -21.60 5.10 1.66
CA SER A 204 -21.96 6.24 0.80
C SER A 204 -23.02 7.17 1.39
N GLN A 205 -23.69 6.75 2.47
CA GLN A 205 -24.86 7.43 3.04
C GLN A 205 -24.56 8.08 4.41
N ASN A 206 -23.38 7.86 4.98
CA ASN A 206 -23.07 8.24 6.35
C ASN A 206 -21.70 8.92 6.45
N ALA A 207 -21.58 9.89 7.35
CA ALA A 207 -20.30 10.20 7.98
C ALA A 207 -20.05 9.15 9.08
N ILE A 208 -18.92 8.42 9.02
CA ILE A 208 -18.67 7.26 9.89
C ILE A 208 -17.46 7.56 10.77
N PRO A 209 -17.67 8.03 12.01
CA PRO A 209 -16.55 8.30 12.91
C PRO A 209 -15.80 6.99 13.22
N ALA A 210 -14.49 7.00 12.96
CA ALA A 210 -13.61 5.85 13.13
C ALA A 210 -12.31 6.24 13.83
N SER A 211 -11.72 5.28 14.53
CA SER A 211 -10.36 5.43 15.06
C SER A 211 -9.34 5.37 13.91
N THR A 212 -8.35 6.27 13.94
CA THR A 212 -7.19 6.24 13.04
C THR A 212 -5.89 6.08 13.82
N GLY A 213 -5.01 5.22 13.33
CA GLY A 213 -3.67 5.05 13.89
C GLY A 213 -2.67 6.12 13.41
N ALA A 214 -3.06 6.98 12.47
CA ALA A 214 -2.12 7.85 11.77
C ALA A 214 -1.36 8.80 12.70
N ALA A 215 -2.02 9.36 13.71
CA ALA A 215 -1.40 10.30 14.66
C ALA A 215 -0.25 9.63 15.41
N LYS A 216 -0.49 8.39 15.84
CA LYS A 216 0.50 7.55 16.52
C LYS A 216 1.57 7.06 15.54
N ALA A 217 1.20 6.78 14.29
CA ALA A 217 2.12 6.31 13.25
C ALA A 217 3.08 7.39 12.75
N VAL A 218 2.72 8.68 12.82
CA VAL A 218 3.67 9.77 12.53
C VAL A 218 4.90 9.68 13.44
N ALA A 219 4.73 9.27 14.70
CA ALA A 219 5.85 9.08 15.62
C ALA A 219 6.83 7.97 15.22
N LEU A 220 6.44 7.07 14.30
CA LEU A 220 7.37 6.08 13.72
C LEU A 220 8.32 6.72 12.71
N CYS A 221 7.90 7.81 12.07
CA CYS A 221 8.71 8.56 11.09
C CYS A 221 9.43 9.75 11.74
N ILE A 222 8.79 10.37 12.73
CA ILE A 222 9.23 11.57 13.46
C ILE A 222 9.18 11.26 14.97
N PRO A 223 10.20 10.58 15.54
CA PRO A 223 10.19 10.15 16.95
C PRO A 223 9.96 11.28 17.97
N GLU A 224 10.33 12.52 17.64
CA GLU A 224 10.23 13.73 18.47
C GLU A 224 8.78 14.13 18.80
N VAL A 225 7.80 13.62 18.04
CA VAL A 225 6.37 13.85 18.30
C VAL A 225 5.67 12.67 18.98
N LYS A 226 6.43 11.67 19.45
CA LYS A 226 5.87 10.53 20.19
C LYS A 226 5.07 10.98 21.40
N GLY A 227 3.80 10.59 21.42
CA GLY A 227 2.86 10.93 22.50
C GLY A 227 2.24 12.32 22.41
N LYS A 228 2.63 13.14 21.43
CA LYS A 228 2.11 14.52 21.27
C LYS A 228 0.88 14.60 20.39
N LEU A 229 0.68 13.61 19.51
CA LEU A 229 -0.40 13.63 18.53
C LEU A 229 -1.42 12.52 18.80
N THR A 230 -2.69 12.89 18.72
CA THR A 230 -3.83 11.95 18.67
C THR A 230 -4.83 12.39 17.62
N GLY A 231 -5.83 11.57 17.31
CA GLY A 231 -6.82 11.96 16.33
C GLY A 231 -7.85 10.90 15.96
N MET A 232 -8.73 11.28 15.05
CA MET A 232 -9.84 10.47 14.57
C MET A 232 -10.10 10.68 13.07
N ALA A 233 -10.88 9.79 12.48
CA ALA A 233 -11.34 9.87 11.10
C ALA A 233 -12.87 9.97 11.06
N PHE A 234 -13.38 10.59 9.99
CA PHE A 234 -14.80 10.64 9.64
C PHE A 234 -15.01 10.25 8.18
#